data_AF-A0A261DD00-F1
#
_entry.id   AF-A0A261DD00-F1
#
_cell.length_a   1.000
_cell.length_b   1.000
_cell.length_c   1.000
_cell.angle_alpha   90.00
_cell.angle_beta   90.00
_cell.angle_gamma   90.00
#
_symmetry.space_group_name_H-M   'P 1'
#
loop_
_entity.id
_entity.type
_entity.pdbx_description
1 polymer ?
#
loop_
_entity_poly.entity_id
_entity_poly.type
_entity_poly.pdbx_seq_one_letter_code
_entity_poly.pdbx_strand_id
1 'polypeptide(L)'
;MKEANCWKSKFETCCYSNKLLDKLLLLHDKTDTIDILKVKKAIYYAKEYHGKQKRDSGEPFYSHPIEVACIFTNYTSRENIKFLEQIYWLHVYYTIRLKIQRLLKK
;
A
#
# COMPACT_ATOMS: atom_id res chain seq x y z
N MET A 1 -7.56 -23.00 11.63
CA MET A 1 -6.99 -22.12 10.59
C MET A 1 -7.99 -21.93 9.45
N LYS A 2 -8.81 -20.86 9.46
CA LYS A 2 -9.73 -20.52 8.36
C LYS A 2 -9.92 -19.01 8.26
N GLU A 3 -8.90 -18.24 7.87
CA GLU A 3 -9.10 -16.82 7.50
C GLU A 3 -8.19 -16.36 6.35
N ALA A 4 -7.87 -17.24 5.39
CA ALA A 4 -6.90 -16.89 4.35
C ALA A 4 -7.42 -15.88 3.29
N ASN A 5 -8.71 -15.50 3.27
CA ASN A 5 -9.27 -14.69 2.18
C ASN A 5 -10.32 -13.63 2.56
N CYS A 6 -10.54 -13.31 3.85
CA CYS A 6 -11.62 -12.37 4.24
C CYS A 6 -11.39 -10.92 3.76
N TRP A 7 -10.14 -10.56 3.45
CA TRP A 7 -9.80 -9.22 2.97
C TRP A 7 -10.33 -8.95 1.55
N LYS A 8 -10.46 -9.99 0.70
CA LYS A 8 -10.89 -9.82 -0.69
C LYS A 8 -12.34 -9.33 -0.77
N SER A 9 -13.22 -9.88 0.06
CA SER A 9 -14.63 -9.47 0.13
C SER A 9 -14.83 -8.11 0.79
N LYS A 10 -13.85 -7.63 1.55
CA LYS A 10 -13.85 -6.33 2.23
C LYS A 10 -13.03 -5.26 1.49
N PHE A 11 -12.38 -5.62 0.39
CA PHE A 11 -11.57 -4.69 -0.37
C PHE A 11 -12.48 -3.70 -1.09
N GLU A 12 -12.25 -2.42 -0.83
CA GLU A 12 -12.96 -1.33 -1.46
C GLU A 12 -11.94 -0.31 -1.97
N THR A 13 -12.14 0.17 -3.18
CA THR A 13 -11.30 1.20 -3.79
C THR A 13 -11.66 2.61 -3.32
N CYS A 14 -10.77 3.56 -3.54
CA CYS A 14 -10.94 5.00 -3.37
C CYS A 14 -10.12 5.74 -4.43
N CYS A 15 -10.21 7.08 -4.45
CA CYS A 15 -9.47 7.92 -5.40
C CYS A 15 -7.96 7.63 -5.41
N TYR A 16 -7.33 7.47 -4.24
CA TYR A 16 -5.92 7.15 -4.10
C TYR A 16 -5.57 5.76 -4.64
N SER A 17 -6.37 4.74 -4.29
CA SER A 17 -6.10 3.37 -4.74
C SER A 17 -6.31 3.21 -6.24
N ASN A 18 -7.35 3.84 -6.81
CA ASN A 18 -7.61 3.79 -8.25
C ASN A 18 -6.43 4.37 -9.02
N LYS A 19 -5.96 5.57 -8.63
CA LYS A 19 -4.78 6.20 -9.22
C LYS A 19 -3.55 5.29 -9.24
N LEU A 20 -3.30 4.55 -8.15
CA LEU A 20 -2.19 3.60 -8.09
C LEU A 20 -2.44 2.38 -8.98
N LEU A 21 -3.63 1.77 -8.89
CA LEU A 21 -3.97 0.57 -9.65
C LEU A 21 -3.95 0.84 -11.16
N ASP A 22 -4.49 1.98 -11.61
CA ASP A 22 -4.50 2.36 -13.03
C ASP A 22 -3.08 2.47 -13.58
N LYS A 23 -2.17 3.13 -12.82
CA LYS A 23 -0.76 3.20 -13.20
C LYS A 23 -0.10 1.83 -13.26
N LEU A 24 -0.41 0.95 -12.31
CA LEU A 24 0.17 -0.39 -12.27
C LEU A 24 -0.35 -1.27 -13.40
N LEU A 25 -1.62 -1.16 -13.79
CA LEU A 25 -2.16 -1.87 -14.94
C LEU A 25 -1.44 -1.46 -16.23
N LEU A 26 -1.20 -0.16 -16.43
CA LEU A 26 -0.42 0.34 -17.58
C LEU A 26 1.03 -0.15 -17.60
N LEU A 27 1.61 -0.44 -16.44
CA LEU A 27 2.97 -0.99 -16.31
C LEU A 27 3.00 -2.52 -16.43
N HIS A 28 1.94 -3.18 -15.96
CA HIS A 28 1.77 -4.63 -16.03
C HIS A 28 1.82 -5.08 -17.49
N ASP A 29 1.06 -4.44 -18.37
CA ASP A 29 1.04 -4.72 -19.81
C ASP A 29 2.43 -4.63 -20.48
N LYS A 30 3.38 -3.95 -19.84
CA LYS A 30 4.75 -3.77 -20.35
C LYS A 30 5.76 -4.73 -19.75
N THR A 31 5.50 -5.28 -18.56
CA THR A 31 6.55 -5.90 -17.72
C THR A 31 6.15 -7.20 -17.04
N ASP A 32 4.86 -7.59 -17.03
CA ASP A 32 4.28 -8.87 -16.56
C ASP A 32 4.76 -9.37 -15.17
N THR A 33 5.27 -8.47 -14.34
CA THR A 33 6.00 -8.80 -13.10
C THR A 33 5.34 -8.23 -11.85
N ILE A 34 4.25 -7.46 -12.01
CA ILE A 34 3.56 -6.80 -10.90
C ILE A 34 2.40 -7.67 -10.42
N ASP A 35 2.49 -8.18 -9.19
CA ASP A 35 1.39 -8.91 -8.55
C ASP A 35 0.33 -7.91 -8.02
N ILE A 36 -0.68 -7.62 -8.85
CA ILE A 36 -1.78 -6.71 -8.53
C ILE A 36 -2.57 -7.19 -7.28
N LEU A 37 -2.63 -8.50 -7.04
CA LEU A 37 -3.36 -9.03 -5.88
C LEU A 37 -2.66 -8.67 -4.57
N LYS A 38 -1.31 -8.76 -4.54
CA LYS A 38 -0.52 -8.28 -3.39
C LYS A 38 -0.71 -6.78 -3.16
N VAL A 39 -0.77 -5.97 -4.22
CA VAL A 39 -1.01 -4.53 -4.10
C VAL A 39 -2.39 -4.24 -3.51
N LYS A 40 -3.46 -4.89 -4.02
CA LYS A 40 -4.81 -4.74 -3.45
C LYS A 40 -4.85 -5.13 -1.97
N LYS A 41 -4.14 -6.20 -1.60
CA LYS A 41 -4.02 -6.63 -0.19
C LYS A 41 -3.31 -5.58 0.67
N ALA A 42 -2.26 -4.94 0.15
CA ALA A 42 -1.57 -3.83 0.82
C ALA A 42 -2.50 -2.66 1.11
N ILE A 43 -3.24 -2.23 0.07
CA ILE A 43 -4.16 -1.10 0.14
C ILE A 43 -5.26 -1.39 1.16
N TYR A 44 -5.81 -2.62 1.16
CA TYR A 44 -6.76 -3.07 2.17
C TYR A 44 -6.20 -2.84 3.57
N TYR A 45 -5.04 -3.41 3.90
CA TYR A 45 -4.50 -3.28 5.25
C TYR A 45 -4.10 -1.85 5.60
N ALA A 46 -3.61 -1.05 4.65
CA ALA A 46 -3.37 0.37 4.87
C ALA A 46 -4.67 1.10 5.29
N LYS A 47 -5.78 0.84 4.59
CA LYS A 47 -7.10 1.38 4.94
C LYS A 47 -7.60 0.84 6.28
N GLU A 48 -7.47 -0.46 6.55
CA GLU A 48 -7.95 -1.06 7.82
C GLU A 48 -7.21 -0.50 9.04
N TYR A 49 -5.88 -0.37 8.97
CA TYR A 49 -5.09 0.07 10.13
C TYR A 49 -5.02 1.60 10.30
N HIS A 50 -5.21 2.36 9.22
CA HIS A 50 -5.06 3.82 9.22
C HIS A 50 -6.31 4.59 8.78
N GLY A 51 -7.42 3.92 8.48
CA GLY A 51 -8.65 4.57 7.98
C GLY A 51 -9.26 5.58 8.94
N LYS A 52 -9.01 5.44 10.25
CA LYS A 52 -9.42 6.39 11.29
C LYS A 52 -8.40 7.50 11.55
N GLN A 53 -7.18 7.39 11.01
CA GLN A 53 -6.13 8.37 11.20
C GLN A 53 -6.18 9.40 10.07
N LYS A 54 -5.92 10.66 10.41
CA LYS A 54 -5.81 11.76 9.46
C LYS A 54 -4.40 12.33 9.45
N ARG A 55 -3.99 12.88 8.32
CA ARG A 55 -2.83 13.78 8.19
C ARG A 55 -3.18 15.14 8.79
N ASP A 56 -2.18 15.97 9.02
CA ASP A 56 -2.39 17.36 9.45
C ASP A 56 -3.23 18.16 8.44
N SER A 57 -3.21 17.76 7.16
CA SER A 57 -4.05 18.32 6.10
C SER A 57 -5.53 17.90 6.17
N GLY A 58 -5.92 17.00 7.08
CA GLY A 58 -7.27 16.44 7.19
C GLY A 58 -7.53 15.20 6.32
N GLU A 59 -6.63 14.89 5.39
CA GLU A 59 -6.73 13.71 4.51
C GLU A 59 -6.51 12.40 5.28
N PRO A 60 -7.06 11.26 4.82
CA PRO A 60 -6.81 9.96 5.45
C PRO A 60 -5.32 9.63 5.47
N PHE A 61 -4.79 9.14 6.58
CA PHE A 61 -3.35 8.87 6.72
C PHE A 61 -2.82 7.86 5.68
N TYR A 62 -3.66 6.89 5.29
CA TYR A 62 -3.31 5.92 4.25
C TYR A 62 -3.12 6.53 2.86
N SER A 63 -3.58 7.76 2.60
CA SER A 63 -3.39 8.41 1.30
C SER A 63 -1.92 8.63 0.98
N HIS A 64 -1.14 9.05 1.99
CA HIS A 64 0.28 9.34 1.84
C HIS A 64 1.11 8.14 1.34
N PRO A 65 1.08 6.95 1.98
CA PRO A 65 1.83 5.80 1.48
C PRO A 65 1.37 5.34 0.09
N ILE A 66 0.10 5.52 -0.27
CA ILE A 66 -0.40 5.19 -1.62
C ILE A 66 0.15 6.18 -2.64
N GLU A 67 0.19 7.48 -2.33
CA GLU A 67 0.80 8.50 -3.18
C GLU A 67 2.30 8.26 -3.36
N VAL A 68 3.02 7.91 -2.29
CA VAL A 68 4.43 7.53 -2.35
C VAL A 68 4.63 6.35 -3.30
N ALA A 69 3.85 5.28 -3.17
CA ALA A 69 3.89 4.15 -4.11
C ALA A 69 3.62 4.60 -5.57
N CYS A 70 2.66 5.51 -5.77
CA CYS A 70 2.32 6.08 -7.07
C CYS A 70 3.42 6.96 -7.68
N ILE A 71 4.31 7.53 -6.86
CA ILE A 71 5.51 8.24 -7.32
C ILE A 71 6.55 7.21 -7.77
N PHE A 72 6.77 6.16 -6.97
CA PHE A 72 7.72 5.11 -7.32
C PHE A 72 7.36 4.37 -8.61
N THR A 73 6.08 4.24 -8.95
CA THR A 73 5.68 3.67 -10.25
C THR A 73 6.21 4.46 -11.45
N ASN A 74 6.47 5.76 -11.30
CA ASN A 74 7.08 6.58 -12.36
C ASN A 74 8.58 6.30 -12.55
N TYR A 75 9.26 5.78 -11.52
CA TYR A 75 10.71 5.54 -11.52
C TYR A 75 11.08 4.08 -11.76
N THR A 76 10.12 3.16 -11.66
CA THR A 76 10.32 1.76 -12.04
C THR A 76 10.50 1.64 -13.55
N SER A 77 11.76 1.55 -14.00
CA SER A 77 12.11 0.91 -15.27
C SER A 77 11.97 -0.62 -15.14
N ARG A 78 11.90 -1.32 -16.28
CA ARG A 78 11.75 -2.80 -16.39
C ARG A 78 12.78 -3.58 -15.55
N GLU A 79 13.90 -2.95 -15.20
CA GLU A 79 15.02 -3.55 -14.45
C GLU A 79 14.97 -3.31 -12.93
N ASN A 80 14.19 -2.33 -12.45
CA ASN A 80 14.21 -1.85 -11.05
C ASN A 80 12.98 -2.24 -10.22
N ILE A 81 12.28 -3.30 -10.61
CA ILE A 81 11.03 -3.77 -9.97
C ILE A 81 11.27 -4.26 -8.52
N LYS A 82 12.51 -4.64 -8.20
CA LYS A 82 12.94 -5.03 -6.84
C LYS A 82 12.77 -3.90 -5.80
N PHE A 83 12.71 -2.63 -6.21
CA PHE A 83 12.50 -1.50 -5.29
C PHE A 83 11.05 -1.40 -4.76
N LEU A 84 10.05 -1.90 -5.49
CA LEU A 84 8.66 -1.88 -5.03
C LEU A 84 8.45 -2.79 -3.82
N GLU A 85 9.20 -3.90 -3.72
CA GLU A 85 9.20 -4.76 -2.54
C GLU A 85 9.77 -4.02 -1.31
N GLN A 86 10.80 -3.18 -1.47
CA GLN A 86 11.40 -2.44 -0.35
C GLN A 86 10.46 -1.37 0.24
N ILE A 87 9.63 -0.71 -0.56
CA ILE A 87 8.63 0.26 -0.08
C ILE A 87 7.54 -0.43 0.74
N TYR A 88 7.15 -1.63 0.30
CA TYR A 88 6.18 -2.47 1.00
C TYR A 88 6.70 -2.88 2.39
N TRP A 89 7.97 -3.29 2.49
CA TRP A 89 8.60 -3.67 3.75
C TRP A 89 8.88 -2.46 4.65
N LEU A 90 9.35 -1.34 4.11
CA LEU A 90 9.63 -0.14 4.91
C LEU A 90 8.37 0.41 5.56
N HIS A 91 7.24 0.50 4.84
CA HIS A 91 6.00 1.01 5.41
C HIS A 91 5.34 0.04 6.39
N VAL A 92 5.28 -1.26 6.09
CA VAL A 92 4.72 -2.26 7.02
C VAL A 92 5.58 -2.35 8.29
N TYR A 93 6.91 -2.35 8.15
CA TYR A 93 7.85 -2.36 9.27
C TYR A 93 7.79 -1.06 10.09
N TYR A 94 7.76 0.13 9.46
CA TYR A 94 7.64 1.40 10.20
C TYR A 94 6.30 1.53 10.91
N THR A 95 5.20 1.12 10.28
CA THR A 95 3.88 1.17 10.89
C THR A 95 3.76 0.23 12.09
N ILE A 96 4.28 -0.99 12.00
CA ILE A 96 4.32 -1.94 13.12
C ILE A 96 5.26 -1.41 14.22
N ARG A 97 6.46 -0.91 13.87
CA ARG A 97 7.44 -0.35 14.80
C ARG A 97 6.92 0.87 15.56
N LEU A 98 6.28 1.83 14.89
CA LEU A 98 5.73 3.04 15.52
C LEU A 98 4.57 2.71 16.47
N LYS A 99 3.77 1.68 16.15
CA LYS A 99 2.67 1.21 17.01
C LYS A 99 3.20 0.44 18.22
N ILE A 100 4.23 -0.41 18.05
CA ILE A 100 4.94 -1.10 19.15
C ILE A 100 5.66 -0.09 20.06
N GLN A 101 6.36 0.90 19.52
CA GLN A 101 7.04 1.93 20.31
C GLN A 101 6.09 2.82 21.13
N ARG A 102 4.85 3.05 20.66
CA ARG A 102 3.82 3.76 21.43
C ARG A 102 3.15 2.90 22.50
N LEU A 103 3.12 1.58 22.31
CA LEU A 103 2.60 0.62 23.29
C LEU A 103 3.61 0.30 24.40
N LEU A 104 4.92 0.32 24.10
CA LEU A 104 6.02 0.08 25.05
C LEU A 104 6.48 1.32 25.83
N LYS A 105 5.94 2.51 25.51
CA LYS A 105 6.19 3.76 26.24
C LYS A 105 5.05 4.11 27.23
N LYS A 106 4.26 3.12 27.62
CA LYS A 106 3.31 3.19 28.73
C LYS A 106 3.82 2.32 29.88
#